data_AF-A0A1F8Q3S0-F1
#
_entry.id   AF-A0A1F8Q3S0-F1
#
_cell.length_a   1.000
_cell.length_b   1.000
_cell.length_c   1.000
_cell.angle_alpha   90.00
_cell.angle_beta   90.00
_cell.angle_gamma   90.00
#
_symmetry.space_group_name_H-M   'P 1'
#
loop_
_entity.id
_entity.type
_entity.pdbx_description
1 polymer ?
#
loop_
_entity_poly.entity_id
_entity_poly.type
_entity_poly.pdbx_seq_one_letter_code
_entity_poly.pdbx_strand_id
1 'polypeptide(L)'
;MSEHLDTINKALTEHHEIRETVRLTGDSVTDVEALFVLRNAYTGWVQGNVQDLPARQGQLLHTLESVKNGLKRHWGFEEKAIEPLLGEPLMKAFLYEHGEIVRQIDNAIKVLTGTKLDGMERQELLGKKAMIQDAINRALQSIDEHSNHEDLIFKMIKKALDVPST
;
A
#
# COMPACT_ATOMS: atom_id res chain seq x y z
N MET A 1 16.44 -0.65 -25.09
CA MET A 1 17.33 -0.32 -23.95
C MET A 1 16.96 1.01 -23.30
N SER A 2 16.96 2.14 -24.03
CA SER A 2 16.53 3.45 -23.48
C SER A 2 15.16 3.41 -22.80
N GLU A 3 14.13 2.91 -23.48
CA GLU A 3 12.76 2.90 -22.95
C GLU A 3 12.59 2.05 -21.67
N HIS A 4 13.31 0.93 -21.55
CA HIS A 4 13.29 0.11 -20.34
C HIS A 4 13.99 0.81 -19.17
N LEU A 5 15.10 1.48 -19.45
CA LEU A 5 15.82 2.26 -18.44
C LEU A 5 14.99 3.45 -17.96
N ASP A 6 14.26 4.10 -18.87
CA ASP A 6 13.36 5.21 -18.56
C ASP A 6 12.18 4.74 -17.68
N THR A 7 11.59 3.58 -17.97
CA THR A 7 10.56 2.94 -17.14
C THR A 7 11.07 2.63 -15.73
N ILE A 8 12.25 2.02 -15.60
CA ILE A 8 12.81 1.69 -14.27
C ILE A 8 13.18 2.95 -13.50
N ASN A 9 13.76 3.95 -14.16
CA ASN A 9 14.07 5.22 -13.51
C ASN A 9 12.79 5.92 -13.05
N LYS A 10 11.70 5.82 -13.81
CA LYS A 10 10.39 6.33 -13.40
C LYS A 10 9.86 5.59 -12.17
N ALA A 11 9.85 4.26 -12.17
CA ALA A 11 9.41 3.45 -11.01
C ALA A 11 10.25 3.73 -9.75
N LEU A 12 11.58 3.79 -9.88
CA LEU A 12 12.49 4.16 -8.77
C LEU A 12 12.27 5.60 -8.28
N THR A 13 11.88 6.52 -9.16
CA THR A 13 11.55 7.90 -8.78
C THR A 13 10.21 7.94 -8.03
N GLU A 14 9.21 7.19 -8.48
CA GLU A 14 7.91 7.06 -7.81
C GLU A 14 8.06 6.49 -6.38
N HIS A 15 8.98 5.54 -6.16
CA HIS A 15 9.25 4.99 -4.82
C HIS A 15 10.09 5.90 -3.93
N HIS A 16 11.06 6.65 -4.48
CA HIS A 16 11.94 7.50 -3.67
C HIS A 16 11.40 8.91 -3.42
N GLU A 17 10.55 9.45 -4.30
CA GLU A 17 9.98 10.78 -4.13
C GLU A 17 8.67 10.71 -3.33
N ILE A 18 8.76 10.88 -2.01
CA ILE A 18 7.65 11.44 -1.22
C ILE A 18 7.55 12.93 -1.58
N ARG A 19 7.25 13.27 -2.84
CA ARG A 19 7.22 14.69 -3.22
C ARG A 19 5.97 15.33 -2.65
N GLU A 20 6.17 16.49 -2.03
CA GLU A 20 5.21 17.43 -1.44
C GLU A 20 4.14 17.96 -2.44
N THR A 21 3.86 17.21 -3.49
CA THR A 21 2.92 17.48 -4.57
C THR A 21 1.97 16.29 -4.68
N VAL A 22 1.23 16.00 -3.60
CA VAL A 22 -0.07 15.28 -3.68
C VAL A 22 -1.07 16.20 -4.36
N ARG A 23 -0.74 16.64 -5.57
CA ARG A 23 -1.58 17.47 -6.40
C ARG A 23 -2.43 16.51 -7.22
N LEU A 24 -3.54 16.12 -6.61
CA LEU A 24 -4.85 16.06 -7.26
C LEU A 24 -4.84 15.50 -8.68
N THR A 25 -4.26 14.32 -8.87
CA THR A 25 -4.76 13.39 -9.88
C THR A 25 -5.22 12.18 -9.07
N GLY A 26 -6.50 12.17 -8.71
CA GLY A 26 -7.11 11.22 -7.77
C GLY A 26 -7.11 9.74 -8.21
N ASP A 27 -6.23 9.36 -9.13
CA ASP A 27 -6.31 8.13 -9.90
C ASP A 27 -5.07 7.22 -9.81
N SER A 28 -4.02 7.55 -9.06
CA SER A 28 -2.98 6.57 -8.68
C SER A 28 -2.25 7.00 -7.42
N VAL A 29 -1.89 6.03 -6.59
CA VAL A 29 -1.10 6.22 -5.36
C VAL A 29 0.03 5.19 -5.44
N THR A 30 1.27 5.63 -5.24
CA THR A 30 2.43 4.72 -5.13
C THR A 30 2.38 3.92 -3.83
N ASP A 31 3.16 2.84 -3.71
CA ASP A 31 3.23 2.07 -2.46
C ASP A 31 3.64 2.92 -1.25
N VAL A 32 4.61 3.81 -1.42
CA VAL A 32 5.12 4.67 -0.34
C VAL A 32 4.08 5.71 0.07
N GLU A 33 3.36 6.30 -0.88
CA GLU A 33 2.25 7.20 -0.57
C GLU A 33 1.09 6.46 0.10
N ALA A 34 0.76 5.26 -0.36
CA ALA A 34 -0.26 4.40 0.22
C ALA A 34 0.08 4.08 1.68
N LEU A 35 1.33 3.73 1.93
CA LEU A 35 1.88 3.48 3.25
C LEU A 35 1.79 4.73 4.14
N PHE A 36 2.19 5.89 3.64
CA PHE A 36 2.13 7.15 4.38
C PHE A 36 0.69 7.55 4.74
N VAL A 37 -0.22 7.53 3.75
CA VAL A 37 -1.64 7.86 3.93
C VAL A 37 -2.29 6.90 4.94
N LEU A 38 -2.04 5.59 4.82
CA LEU A 38 -2.59 4.61 5.73
C LEU A 38 -1.98 4.72 7.14
N ARG A 39 -0.67 4.97 7.28
CA ARG A 39 -0.01 5.21 8.58
C ARG A 39 -0.56 6.44 9.29
N ASN A 40 -0.88 7.51 8.55
CA ASN A 40 -1.48 8.71 9.12
C ASN A 40 -2.90 8.45 9.65
N ALA A 41 -3.74 7.78 8.86
CA ALA A 41 -5.08 7.39 9.30
C ALA A 41 -5.04 6.42 10.49
N TYR A 42 -4.11 5.45 10.45
CA TYR A 42 -3.85 4.51 11.54
C TYR A 42 -3.41 5.23 12.83
N THR A 43 -2.50 6.19 12.74
CA THR A 43 -2.05 7.00 13.89
C THR A 43 -3.23 7.75 14.51
N GLY A 44 -4.08 8.35 13.68
CA GLY A 44 -5.32 8.99 14.11
C GLY A 44 -6.29 8.03 14.81
N TRP A 45 -6.32 6.76 14.40
CA TRP A 45 -7.10 5.72 15.08
C TRP A 45 -6.48 5.33 16.44
N VAL A 46 -5.17 5.07 16.47
CA VAL A 46 -4.43 4.64 17.67
C VAL A 46 -4.48 5.70 18.76
N GLN A 47 -4.24 6.95 18.42
CA GLN A 47 -4.21 8.06 19.38
C GLN A 47 -5.61 8.61 19.69
N GLY A 48 -6.62 8.24 18.90
CA GLY A 48 -7.99 8.70 19.08
C GLY A 48 -8.61 8.25 20.41
N ASN A 49 -9.39 9.15 21.01
CA ASN A 49 -10.21 8.83 22.17
C ASN A 49 -11.24 7.76 21.81
N VAL A 50 -11.54 6.89 22.77
CA VAL A 50 -12.46 5.75 22.58
C VAL A 50 -13.87 6.22 22.19
N GLN A 51 -14.30 7.39 22.64
CA GLN A 51 -15.60 7.97 22.30
C GLN A 51 -15.69 8.48 20.85
N ASP A 52 -14.56 8.75 20.20
CA ASP A 52 -14.51 9.24 18.82
C ASP A 52 -14.41 8.09 17.79
N LEU A 53 -14.31 6.83 18.25
CA LEU A 53 -14.08 5.69 17.36
C LEU A 53 -15.15 5.54 16.27
N PRO A 54 -16.46 5.74 16.53
CA PRO A 54 -17.46 5.67 15.46
C PRO A 54 -17.20 6.68 14.32
N ALA A 55 -16.85 7.92 14.66
CA ALA A 55 -16.54 8.95 13.66
C ALA A 55 -15.25 8.62 12.88
N ARG A 56 -14.23 8.12 13.58
CA ARG A 56 -12.94 7.74 12.97
C ARG A 56 -13.03 6.48 12.11
N GLN A 57 -13.99 5.60 12.40
CA GLN A 57 -14.22 4.36 11.65
C GLN A 57 -14.55 4.65 10.19
N GLY A 58 -15.43 5.62 9.93
CA GLY A 58 -15.78 6.03 8.57
C GLY A 58 -14.58 6.60 7.79
N GLN A 59 -13.78 7.45 8.42
CA GLN A 59 -12.57 8.02 7.80
C GLN A 59 -11.54 6.93 7.46
N LEU A 60 -11.36 5.97 8.36
CA LEU A 60 -10.42 4.87 8.18
C LEU A 60 -10.88 3.91 7.07
N LEU A 61 -12.18 3.65 6.99
CA LEU A 61 -12.77 2.85 5.91
C LEU A 61 -12.54 3.51 4.55
N HIS A 62 -12.89 4.78 4.42
CA HIS A 62 -12.68 5.54 3.20
C HIS A 62 -11.19 5.56 2.79
N THR A 63 -10.29 5.66 3.76
CA THR A 63 -8.84 5.64 3.51
C THR A 63 -8.38 4.27 2.99
N LEU A 64 -8.80 3.18 3.62
CA LEU A 64 -8.47 1.82 3.17
C LEU A 64 -8.98 1.55 1.75
N GLU A 65 -10.21 1.96 1.43
CA GLU A 65 -10.77 1.82 0.08
C GLU A 65 -10.01 2.66 -0.96
N SER A 66 -9.65 3.89 -0.59
CA SER A 66 -8.87 4.79 -1.45
C SER A 66 -7.47 4.21 -1.73
N VAL A 67 -6.78 3.72 -0.69
CA VAL A 67 -5.47 3.08 -0.80
C VAL A 67 -5.55 1.83 -1.67
N LYS A 68 -6.52 0.94 -1.44
CA LYS A 68 -6.73 -0.26 -2.24
C LYS A 68 -6.89 0.06 -3.73
N ASN A 69 -7.70 1.07 -4.05
CA ASN A 69 -7.95 1.46 -5.43
C ASN A 69 -6.73 2.13 -6.06
N GLY A 70 -6.00 2.95 -5.30
CA GLY A 70 -4.73 3.57 -5.72
C GLY A 70 -3.68 2.54 -6.10
N LEU A 71 -3.43 1.58 -5.20
CA LEU A 71 -2.46 0.49 -5.40
C LEU A 71 -2.79 -0.37 -6.63
N LYS A 72 -4.05 -0.78 -6.79
CA LYS A 72 -4.47 -1.58 -7.96
C LYS A 72 -4.19 -0.88 -9.29
N ARG A 73 -4.25 0.45 -9.33
CA ARG A 73 -3.95 1.23 -10.54
C ARG A 73 -2.45 1.38 -10.75
N HIS A 74 -1.68 1.58 -9.67
CA HIS A 74 -0.22 1.60 -9.69
C HIS A 74 0.35 0.28 -10.23
N TRP A 75 -0.03 -0.85 -9.63
CA TRP A 75 0.42 -2.17 -10.08
C TRP A 75 -0.02 -2.50 -11.49
N GLY A 76 -1.23 -2.07 -11.92
CA GLY A 76 -1.68 -2.26 -13.29
C GLY A 76 -0.81 -1.56 -14.34
N PHE A 77 -0.07 -0.51 -13.94
CA PHE A 77 0.98 0.10 -14.75
C PHE A 77 2.29 -0.70 -14.64
N GLU A 78 2.74 -1.01 -13.42
CA GLU A 78 4.01 -1.71 -13.18
C GLU A 78 4.02 -3.09 -13.83
N GLU A 79 2.99 -3.91 -13.63
CA GLU A 79 2.87 -5.26 -14.20
C GLU A 79 3.10 -5.25 -15.71
N LYS A 80 2.53 -4.27 -16.44
CA LYS A 80 2.72 -4.14 -17.89
C LYS A 80 4.12 -3.65 -18.27
N ALA A 81 4.68 -2.78 -17.43
CA ALA A 81 5.94 -2.12 -17.70
C ALA A 81 7.15 -3.01 -17.39
N ILE A 82 7.04 -3.88 -16.38
CA ILE A 82 8.12 -4.72 -15.87
C ILE A 82 8.09 -6.15 -16.43
N GLU A 83 6.96 -6.62 -16.96
CA GLU A 83 6.83 -7.97 -17.54
C GLU A 83 7.94 -8.31 -18.56
N PRO A 84 8.36 -7.41 -19.47
CA PRO A 84 9.47 -7.70 -20.40
C PRO A 84 10.85 -7.85 -19.72
N LEU A 85 10.98 -7.42 -18.46
CA LEU A 85 12.22 -7.36 -17.70
C LEU A 85 12.31 -8.48 -16.65
N LEU A 86 11.16 -8.81 -16.07
CA LEU A 86 11.01 -9.84 -15.06
C LEU A 86 10.49 -11.10 -15.75
N GLY A 87 11.39 -12.03 -16.06
CA GLY A 87 10.97 -13.34 -16.56
C GLY A 87 9.89 -13.99 -15.67
N GLU A 88 9.18 -14.97 -16.23
CA GLU A 88 7.95 -15.55 -15.66
C GLU A 88 7.97 -15.82 -14.14
N PRO A 89 9.04 -16.40 -13.53
CA PRO A 89 9.05 -16.68 -12.10
C PRO A 89 8.96 -15.43 -11.22
N LEU A 90 9.67 -14.34 -11.59
CA LEU A 90 9.65 -13.10 -10.84
C LEU A 90 8.32 -12.37 -11.03
N MET A 91 7.77 -12.35 -12.25
CA MET A 91 6.46 -11.75 -12.49
C MET A 91 5.36 -12.44 -11.66
N LYS A 92 5.39 -13.78 -11.54
CA LYS A 92 4.46 -14.52 -10.68
C LYS A 92 4.59 -14.15 -9.20
N ALA A 93 5.81 -13.86 -8.72
CA ALA A 93 6.03 -13.44 -7.35
C ALA A 93 5.42 -12.04 -7.09
N PHE A 94 5.61 -11.08 -8.00
CA PHE A 94 4.98 -9.75 -7.91
C PHE A 94 3.45 -9.85 -7.83
N LEU A 95 2.84 -10.58 -8.77
CA LEU A 95 1.38 -10.76 -8.79
C LEU A 95 0.86 -11.41 -7.50
N TYR A 96 1.65 -12.32 -6.92
CA TYR A 96 1.30 -12.94 -5.64
C TYR A 96 1.32 -11.92 -4.49
N GLU A 97 2.36 -11.08 -4.41
CA GLU A 97 2.46 -10.01 -3.40
C GLU A 97 1.31 -9.00 -3.51
N HIS A 98 1.00 -8.52 -4.73
CA HIS A 98 -0.15 -7.64 -4.97
C HIS A 98 -1.46 -8.28 -4.46
N GLY A 99 -1.65 -9.57 -4.74
CA GLY A 99 -2.80 -10.35 -4.29
C GLY A 99 -2.87 -10.54 -2.78
N GLU A 100 -1.73 -10.72 -2.10
CA GLU A 100 -1.67 -10.76 -0.62
C GLU A 100 -2.01 -9.40 -0.02
N ILE A 101 -1.46 -8.30 -0.52
CA ILE A 101 -1.75 -6.94 -0.02
C ILE A 101 -3.24 -6.63 -0.13
N VAL A 102 -3.86 -6.92 -1.29
CA VAL A 102 -5.31 -6.74 -1.47
C VAL A 102 -6.10 -7.54 -0.45
N ARG A 103 -5.70 -8.79 -0.17
CA ARG A 103 -6.37 -9.63 0.85
C ARG A 103 -6.22 -9.06 2.25
N GLN A 104 -5.06 -8.52 2.62
CA GLN A 104 -4.86 -7.89 3.92
C GLN A 104 -5.72 -6.63 4.07
N ILE A 105 -5.79 -5.79 3.03
CA ILE A 105 -6.66 -4.59 3.04
C ILE A 105 -8.14 -4.99 3.12
N ASP A 106 -8.57 -5.99 2.34
CA ASP A 106 -9.95 -6.49 2.37
C ASP A 106 -10.31 -7.09 3.73
N ASN A 107 -9.38 -7.78 4.37
CA ASN A 107 -9.56 -8.25 5.74
C ASN A 107 -9.70 -7.07 6.72
N ALA A 108 -8.86 -6.04 6.61
CA ALA A 108 -8.98 -4.83 7.45
C ALA A 108 -10.33 -4.13 7.25
N ILE A 109 -10.79 -3.96 6.01
CA ILE A 109 -12.11 -3.40 5.68
C ILE A 109 -13.23 -4.25 6.28
N LYS A 110 -13.14 -5.58 6.18
CA LYS A 110 -14.14 -6.50 6.73
C LYS A 110 -14.19 -6.44 8.25
N VAL A 111 -13.04 -6.42 8.91
CA VAL A 111 -12.94 -6.27 10.37
C VAL A 111 -13.53 -4.94 10.82
N LEU A 112 -13.22 -3.87 10.08
CA LEU A 112 -13.72 -2.52 10.35
C LEU A 112 -15.24 -2.44 10.18
N THR A 113 -15.79 -2.86 9.04
CA THR A 113 -17.23 -2.78 8.73
C THR A 113 -18.08 -3.78 9.53
N GLY A 114 -17.53 -4.94 9.86
CA GLY A 114 -18.17 -5.96 10.70
C GLY A 114 -18.23 -5.59 12.19
N THR A 115 -17.51 -4.56 12.61
CA THR A 115 -17.48 -4.10 13.99
C THR A 115 -18.47 -2.95 14.20
N LYS A 116 -19.59 -3.22 14.86
CA LYS A 116 -20.51 -2.17 15.33
C LYS A 116 -19.98 -1.58 16.63
N LEU A 117 -19.71 -0.29 16.66
CA LEU A 117 -19.18 0.39 17.86
C LEU A 117 -20.27 1.08 18.70
N ASP A 118 -21.42 1.35 18.09
CA ASP A 118 -22.51 2.06 18.76
C ASP A 118 -23.08 1.26 19.93
N GLY A 119 -23.23 1.93 21.07
CA GLY A 119 -23.80 1.35 22.29
C GLY A 119 -22.89 0.38 23.03
N MET A 120 -21.62 0.22 22.62
CA MET A 120 -20.64 -0.60 23.34
C MET A 120 -20.09 0.09 24.56
N GLU A 121 -19.80 -0.70 25.60
CA GLU A 121 -19.12 -0.23 26.79
C GLU A 121 -17.63 0.02 26.51
N ARG A 122 -16.99 0.86 27.34
CA ARG A 122 -15.60 1.29 27.13
C ARG A 122 -14.61 0.14 26.97
N GLN A 123 -14.75 -0.93 27.75
CA GLN A 123 -13.85 -2.09 27.66
C GLN A 123 -14.04 -2.86 26.35
N GLU A 124 -15.28 -2.99 25.87
CA GLU A 124 -15.58 -3.64 24.59
C GLU A 124 -15.00 -2.83 23.43
N LEU A 125 -15.16 -1.50 23.47
CA LEU A 125 -14.58 -0.59 22.49
C LEU A 125 -13.05 -0.69 22.42
N LEU A 126 -12.37 -0.85 23.56
CA LEU A 126 -10.91 -1.06 23.59
C LEU A 126 -10.51 -2.39 22.92
N GLY A 127 -11.24 -3.46 23.18
CA GLY A 127 -11.02 -4.74 22.51
C GLY A 127 -11.23 -4.65 20.99
N LYS A 128 -12.28 -3.96 20.56
CA LYS A 128 -12.54 -3.71 19.13
C LYS A 128 -11.49 -2.82 18.48
N LYS A 129 -11.02 -1.78 19.20
CA LYS A 129 -9.94 -0.90 18.75
C LYS A 129 -8.67 -1.70 18.48
N ALA A 130 -8.27 -2.60 19.38
CA ALA A 130 -7.08 -3.45 19.22
C ALA A 130 -7.22 -4.42 18.03
N MET A 131 -8.39 -5.06 17.87
CA MET A 131 -8.65 -5.95 16.74
C MET A 131 -8.54 -5.24 15.38
N ILE A 132 -9.10 -4.03 15.28
CA ILE A 132 -8.99 -3.19 14.08
C ILE A 132 -7.52 -2.77 13.86
N GLN A 133 -6.80 -2.42 14.93
CA GLN A 133 -5.39 -2.05 14.85
C GLN A 133 -4.54 -3.18 14.27
N ASP A 134 -4.71 -4.40 14.75
CA ASP A 134 -3.97 -5.57 14.27
C ASP A 134 -4.23 -5.84 12.78
N ALA A 135 -5.50 -5.72 12.34
CA ALA A 135 -5.84 -5.94 10.94
C ALA A 135 -5.18 -4.90 10.01
N ILE A 136 -5.15 -3.64 10.43
CA ILE A 136 -4.52 -2.56 9.64
C ILE A 136 -2.99 -2.67 9.66
N ASN A 137 -2.41 -3.05 10.80
CA ASN A 137 -0.96 -3.26 10.90
C ASN A 137 -0.46 -4.34 9.93
N ARG A 138 -1.22 -5.42 9.72
CA ARG A 138 -0.89 -6.45 8.72
C ARG A 138 -0.89 -5.89 7.31
N ALA A 139 -1.88 -5.07 6.96
CA ALA A 139 -1.92 -4.41 5.65
C ALA A 139 -0.74 -3.45 5.46
N LEU A 140 -0.43 -2.64 6.47
CA LEU A 140 0.73 -1.74 6.47
C LEU A 140 2.04 -2.49 6.29
N GLN A 141 2.22 -3.61 7.00
CA GLN A 141 3.42 -4.43 6.91
C GLN A 141 3.58 -5.03 5.51
N SER A 142 2.52 -5.58 4.91
CA SER A 142 2.60 -6.15 3.56
C SER A 142 2.93 -5.10 2.49
N ILE A 143 2.43 -3.86 2.61
CA ILE A 143 2.78 -2.76 1.70
C ILE A 143 4.27 -2.37 1.87
N ASP A 144 4.73 -2.25 3.12
CA ASP A 144 6.11 -1.88 3.44
C ASP A 144 7.12 -2.94 2.94
N GLU A 145 6.81 -4.22 3.14
CA GLU A 145 7.62 -5.34 2.67
C GLU A 145 7.72 -5.36 1.15
N HIS A 146 6.58 -5.24 0.45
CA HIS A 146 6.52 -5.21 -1.01
C HIS A 146 7.32 -4.04 -1.60
N SER A 147 7.11 -2.82 -1.09
CA SER A 147 7.84 -1.64 -1.56
C SER A 147 9.37 -1.81 -1.42
N ASN A 148 9.83 -2.44 -0.33
CA ASN A 148 11.26 -2.74 -0.15
C ASN A 148 11.77 -3.81 -1.14
N HIS A 149 10.96 -4.82 -1.47
CA HIS A 149 11.31 -5.83 -2.45
C HIS A 149 11.41 -5.23 -3.86
N GLU A 150 10.44 -4.43 -4.26
CA GLU A 150 10.42 -3.78 -5.57
C GLU A 150 11.61 -2.84 -5.76
N ASP A 151 11.89 -1.98 -4.78
CA ASP A 151 13.02 -1.06 -4.82
C ASP A 151 14.37 -1.81 -4.98
N LEU A 152 14.55 -2.92 -4.25
CA LEU A 152 15.74 -3.76 -4.40
C LEU A 152 15.83 -4.35 -5.82
N ILE A 153 14.73 -4.90 -6.33
CA ILE A 153 14.67 -5.53 -7.66
C ILE A 153 14.94 -4.50 -8.75
N PHE A 154 14.29 -3.34 -8.71
CA PHE A 154 14.49 -2.26 -9.68
C PHE A 154 15.92 -1.71 -9.64
N LYS A 155 16.53 -1.59 -8.45
CA LYS A 155 17.96 -1.25 -8.30
C LYS A 155 18.88 -2.29 -8.97
N MET A 156 18.55 -3.57 -8.86
CA MET A 156 19.33 -4.64 -9.52
C MET A 156 19.18 -4.62 -11.04
N ILE A 157 17.96 -4.44 -11.56
CA ILE A 157 17.72 -4.36 -13.01
C ILE A 157 18.44 -3.14 -13.59
N LYS A 158 18.33 -1.98 -12.95
CA LYS A 158 19.04 -0.77 -13.37
C LYS A 158 20.54 -1.01 -13.49
N LYS A 159 21.15 -1.59 -12.46
CA LYS A 159 22.59 -1.93 -12.48
C LYS A 159 22.93 -2.84 -13.65
N ALA A 160 22.10 -3.84 -13.96
CA ALA A 160 22.35 -4.75 -15.07
C ALA A 160 22.26 -4.07 -16.44
N LEU A 161 21.32 -3.13 -16.61
CA LEU A 161 21.16 -2.37 -17.85
C LEU A 161 22.23 -1.29 -18.05
N ASP A 162 22.81 -0.78 -16.96
CA ASP A 162 23.93 0.18 -16.98
C ASP A 162 25.28 -0.49 -17.30
N VAL A 163 25.39 -1.83 -17.28
CA VAL A 163 26.60 -2.54 -17.71
C VAL A 163 26.68 -2.53 -19.24
N PRO A 164 27.77 -2.03 -19.86
CA PRO A 164 27.96 -2.13 -21.30
C PRO A 164 27.94 -3.59 -21.74
N SER A 165 27.10 -3.93 -22.72
CA SER A 165 27.10 -5.27 -23.32
C SER A 165 28.51 -5.61 -23.82
N THR A 166 29.14 -6.62 -23.23
CA THR A 166 30.41 -7.20 -23.68
C THR A 166 30.22 -8.00 -24.96
#